data_AF-A0A519H667-F1
#
_entry.id   AF-A0A519H667-F1
#
_cell.length_a   1.000
_cell.length_b   1.000
_cell.length_c   1.000
_cell.angle_alpha   90.00
_cell.angle_beta   90.00
_cell.angle_gamma   90.00
#
_symmetry.space_group_name_H-M   'P 1'
#
loop_
_entity.id
_entity.type
_entity.pdbx_description
1 polymer ?
#
loop_
_entity_poly.entity_id
_entity_poly.type
_entity_poly.pdbx_seq_one_letter_code
_entity_poly.pdbx_strand_id
1 'polypeptide(L)'
;PLGFFGMVHVLEGTSVSLALLAADQIQKPLQLPDAAFSYLRSHGTLDQEHTAHFELLMDQIEDPKDQADIVHAARAFYRLYGDVFRSLPLPQTEPARSAATA
;
A
#
# COMPACT_ATOMS: atom_id res chain seq x y z
N PRO A 1 -1.45 -18.55 14.74
CA PRO A 1 -0.14 -18.33 14.06
C PRO A 1 -0.32 -17.96 12.58
N LEU A 2 -1.18 -18.68 11.85
CA LEU A 2 -1.43 -18.46 10.42
C LEU A 2 -2.06 -17.09 10.08
N GLY A 3 -2.74 -16.43 11.01
CA GLY A 3 -3.19 -15.04 10.83
C GLY A 3 -2.11 -14.05 10.37
N PHE A 4 -0.83 -14.34 10.62
CA PHE A 4 0.30 -13.58 10.07
C PHE A 4 0.24 -13.45 8.54
N PHE A 5 -0.17 -14.50 7.82
CA PHE A 5 -0.29 -14.44 6.36
C PHE A 5 -1.33 -13.43 5.89
N GLY A 6 -2.37 -13.17 6.69
CA GLY A 6 -3.34 -12.12 6.40
C GLY A 6 -2.72 -10.72 6.43
N MET A 7 -1.77 -10.47 7.34
CA MET A 7 -0.99 -9.23 7.35
C MET A 7 -0.10 -9.10 6.11
N VAL A 8 0.66 -10.17 5.80
CA VAL A 8 1.58 -10.21 4.66
C VAL A 8 0.82 -9.91 3.36
N HIS A 9 -0.34 -10.54 3.16
CA HIS A 9 -1.17 -10.29 1.98
C HIS A 9 -1.52 -8.80 1.79
N VAL A 10 -1.85 -8.10 2.87
CA VAL A 10 -2.22 -6.68 2.80
C VAL A 10 -0.98 -5.80 2.57
N LEU A 11 0.12 -6.09 3.28
CA LEU A 11 1.31 -5.24 3.26
C LEU A 11 2.17 -5.43 2.02
N GLU A 12 2.24 -6.63 1.45
CA GLU A 12 2.92 -6.86 0.17
C GLU A 12 1.99 -6.34 -0.94
N GLY A 13 0.89 -7.04 -1.25
CA GLY A 13 0.11 -6.75 -2.47
C GLY A 13 -0.59 -5.37 -2.50
N THR A 14 -1.27 -4.96 -1.43
CA THR A 14 -2.05 -3.71 -1.43
C THR A 14 -1.17 -2.48 -1.26
N SER A 15 -0.17 -2.56 -0.36
CA SER A 15 0.73 -1.43 -0.11
C SER A 15 1.58 -1.10 -1.34
N VAL A 16 2.07 -2.12 -2.05
CA VAL A 16 2.86 -1.93 -3.27
C VAL A 16 2.07 -1.27 -4.38
N SER A 17 0.86 -1.77 -4.65
CA SER A 17 -0.02 -1.19 -5.67
C SER A 17 -0.31 0.29 -5.39
N LEU A 18 -0.56 0.62 -4.12
CA LEU A 18 -0.78 2.00 -3.68
C LEU A 18 0.49 2.85 -3.77
N ALA A 19 1.65 2.30 -3.41
CA ALA A 19 2.94 2.97 -3.46
C ALA A 19 3.33 3.37 -4.89
N LEU A 20 3.11 2.51 -5.88
CA LEU A 20 3.36 2.82 -7.29
C LEU A 20 2.44 3.95 -7.78
N LEU A 21 1.15 3.89 -7.45
CA LEU A 21 0.20 4.95 -7.78
C LEU A 21 0.60 6.28 -7.11
N ALA A 22 0.99 6.24 -5.83
CA ALA A 22 1.44 7.41 -5.08
C ALA A 22 2.72 8.01 -5.68
N ALA A 23 3.69 7.18 -6.07
CA ALA A 23 4.92 7.63 -6.74
C ALA A 23 4.59 8.48 -7.96
N ASP A 24 3.69 8.00 -8.82
CA ASP A 24 3.31 8.69 -10.04
C ASP A 24 2.52 9.99 -9.77
N GLN A 25 1.64 9.98 -8.76
CA GLN A 25 0.85 11.14 -8.38
C GLN A 25 1.66 12.21 -7.63
N ILE A 26 2.80 11.86 -7.02
CA ILE A 26 3.71 12.81 -6.35
C ILE A 26 4.76 13.32 -7.34
N GLN A 27 5.34 12.44 -8.15
CA GLN A 27 6.43 12.78 -9.05
C GLN A 27 6.00 13.83 -10.09
N LYS A 28 4.84 13.62 -10.73
CA LYS A 28 4.39 14.47 -11.85
C LYS A 28 4.13 15.93 -11.42
N PRO A 29 3.35 16.22 -10.36
CA PRO A 29 3.08 17.60 -9.97
C PRO A 29 4.32 18.34 -9.46
N LEU A 30 5.25 17.62 -8.82
CA LEU A 30 6.49 18.19 -8.28
C LEU A 30 7.66 18.20 -9.28
N GLN A 31 7.46 17.66 -10.49
CA GLN A 31 8.47 17.57 -11.55
C GLN A 31 9.79 16.93 -11.08
N LEU A 32 9.69 15.90 -10.24
CA LEU A 32 10.85 15.21 -9.68
C LEU A 32 11.41 14.20 -10.68
N PRO A 33 12.74 13.95 -10.68
CA PRO A 33 13.36 12.95 -11.55
C PRO A 33 13.00 11.52 -11.11
N ASP A 34 13.03 10.56 -12.04
CA ASP A 34 12.69 9.16 -11.76
C ASP A 34 13.52 8.53 -10.64
N ALA A 35 14.79 8.95 -10.51
CA ALA A 35 15.70 8.47 -9.48
C ALA A 35 15.20 8.76 -8.06
N ALA A 36 14.38 9.80 -7.86
CA ALA A 36 13.81 10.16 -6.56
C ALA A 36 12.81 9.11 -6.04
N PHE A 37 12.31 8.24 -6.92
CA PHE A 37 11.34 7.19 -6.60
C PHE A 37 11.88 5.78 -6.85
N SER A 38 13.18 5.65 -7.12
CA SER A 38 13.83 4.37 -7.45
C SER A 38 13.58 3.28 -6.38
N TYR A 39 13.72 3.61 -5.09
CA TYR A 39 13.43 2.69 -3.98
C TYR A 39 11.96 2.25 -3.94
N LEU A 40 11.04 3.20 -4.12
CA LEU A 40 9.60 2.93 -4.05
C LEU A 40 9.15 2.03 -5.22
N ARG A 41 9.72 2.25 -6.41
CA ARG A 41 9.41 1.45 -7.61
C ARG A 41 10.10 0.08 -7.62
N SER A 42 11.37 0.00 -7.22
CA SER A 42 12.10 -1.27 -7.17
C SER A 42 11.48 -2.22 -6.16
N HIS A 43 11.02 -1.70 -5.01
CA HIS A 43 10.33 -2.50 -4.02
C HIS A 43 9.00 -3.03 -4.56
N GLY A 44 8.26 -2.22 -5.33
CA GLY A 44 6.99 -2.65 -5.92
C GLY A 44 7.09 -3.69 -7.03
N THR A 45 8.20 -3.72 -7.80
CA THR A 45 8.43 -4.75 -8.82
C THR A 45 8.84 -6.11 -8.23
N LEU A 46 9.53 -6.13 -7.09
CA LEU A 46 9.91 -7.39 -6.40
C LEU A 46 8.68 -8.19 -5.92
N ASP A 47 7.54 -7.51 -5.81
CA ASP A 47 6.36 -7.99 -5.11
C ASP A 47 5.44 -8.90 -5.94
N GLN A 48 5.55 -8.85 -7.28
CA GLN A 48 4.73 -9.70 -8.16
C GLN A 48 5.13 -11.17 -8.05
N GLU A 49 6.43 -11.45 -8.01
CA GLU A 49 6.95 -12.81 -7.79
C GLU A 49 6.61 -13.31 -6.38
N HIS A 50 6.67 -12.43 -5.38
CA HIS A 50 6.27 -12.74 -4.01
C HIS A 50 4.79 -13.06 -3.88
N THR A 51 3.92 -12.34 -4.62
CA THR A 51 2.47 -12.59 -4.62
C THR A 51 2.14 -13.96 -5.22
N ALA A 52 2.77 -14.34 -6.32
CA ALA A 52 2.58 -15.67 -6.92
C ALA A 52 3.03 -16.80 -5.99
N HIS A 53 4.17 -16.62 -5.30
CA HIS A 53 4.62 -17.59 -4.30
C HIS A 53 3.68 -17.63 -3.08
N PHE A 54 3.17 -16.47 -2.64
CA PHE A 54 2.21 -16.39 -1.55
C PHE A 54 0.93 -17.17 -1.85
N GLU A 55 0.39 -17.04 -3.07
CA GLU A 55 -0.77 -17.80 -3.54
C GLU A 55 -0.54 -19.31 -3.43
N LEU A 56 0.59 -19.80 -3.96
CA LEU A 56 0.95 -21.23 -3.87
C LEU A 56 1.06 -21.73 -2.42
N LEU A 57 1.48 -20.89 -1.48
CA LEU A 57 1.50 -21.25 -0.06
C LEU A 57 0.09 -21.30 0.55
N MET A 58 -0.80 -20.40 0.13
CA MET A 58 -2.18 -20.37 0.63
C MET A 58 -3.01 -21.55 0.11
N ASP A 59 -2.76 -21.98 -1.12
CA ASP A 59 -3.44 -23.14 -1.73
C ASP A 59 -3.22 -24.45 -0.96
N GLN A 60 -2.15 -24.53 -0.16
CA GLN A 60 -1.81 -25.70 0.64
C GLN A 60 -2.51 -25.73 2.00
N ILE A 61 -3.29 -24.69 2.35
CA ILE A 61 -3.97 -24.57 3.64
C ILE A 61 -5.40 -25.06 3.50
N GLU A 62 -5.67 -26.28 3.97
CA GLU A 62 -6.99 -26.93 3.81
C GLU A 62 -7.90 -26.80 5.04
N ASP A 63 -7.35 -26.54 6.24
CA ASP A 63 -8.16 -26.40 7.46
C ASP A 63 -9.02 -25.12 7.39
N PRO A 64 -10.36 -25.22 7.41
CA PRO A 64 -11.25 -24.07 7.34
C PRO A 64 -11.04 -23.06 8.48
N LYS A 65 -10.59 -23.53 9.65
CA LYS A 65 -10.32 -22.66 10.79
C LYS A 65 -9.09 -21.80 10.54
N ASP A 66 -8.04 -22.38 9.97
CA ASP A 66 -6.81 -21.65 9.64
C ASP A 66 -7.06 -20.63 8.52
N GLN A 67 -7.83 -21.02 7.50
CA GLN A 67 -8.29 -20.09 6.46
C GLN A 67 -9.08 -18.92 7.08
N ALA A 68 -9.99 -19.20 8.01
CA ALA A 68 -10.76 -18.16 8.69
C ALA A 68 -9.89 -17.23 9.53
N ASP A 69 -8.86 -17.75 10.22
CA ASP A 69 -7.92 -16.95 11.00
C ASP A 69 -7.10 -16.00 10.08
N ILE A 70 -6.67 -16.49 8.91
CA ILE A 70 -5.96 -15.69 7.88
C ILE A 70 -6.86 -14.56 7.37
N VAL A 71 -8.09 -14.90 6.96
CA VAL A 71 -9.05 -13.92 6.43
C VAL A 71 -9.41 -12.88 7.49
N HIS A 72 -9.61 -13.29 8.73
CA HIS A 72 -9.87 -12.38 9.84
C HIS A 72 -8.74 -11.35 9.99
N ALA A 73 -7.50 -11.83 10.03
CA ALA A 73 -6.34 -10.96 10.14
C ALA A 73 -6.21 -10.01 8.94
N ALA A 74 -6.37 -10.51 7.70
CA ALA A 74 -6.33 -9.66 6.51
C ALA A 74 -7.35 -8.51 6.58
N ARG A 75 -8.59 -8.79 6.98
CA ARG A 75 -9.63 -7.75 7.15
C ARG A 75 -9.25 -6.71 8.21
N ALA A 76 -8.65 -7.14 9.32
CA ALA A 76 -8.16 -6.22 10.34
C ALA A 76 -7.02 -5.34 9.79
N PHE A 77 -6.07 -5.92 9.07
CA PHE A 77 -4.94 -5.19 8.49
C PHE A 77 -5.35 -4.23 7.37
N TYR A 78 -6.34 -4.57 6.53
CA TYR A 78 -6.92 -3.62 5.57
C TYR A 78 -7.44 -2.37 6.26
N ARG A 79 -8.16 -2.55 7.38
CA ARG A 79 -8.69 -1.43 8.15
C ARG A 79 -7.56 -0.60 8.76
N LEU A 80 -6.61 -1.25 9.45
CA LEU A 80 -5.49 -0.59 10.11
C LEU A 80 -4.60 0.16 9.11
N TYR A 81 -4.30 -0.45 7.96
CA TYR A 81 -3.53 0.19 6.89
C TYR A 81 -4.26 1.42 6.34
N GLY A 82 -5.58 1.33 6.11
CA GLY A 82 -6.37 2.50 5.75
C GLY A 82 -6.42 3.57 6.85
N ASP A 83 -6.38 3.18 8.12
CA ASP A 83 -6.36 4.12 9.25
C ASP A 83 -5.07 4.95 9.27
N VAL A 84 -3.94 4.41 8.80
CA VAL A 84 -2.69 5.17 8.61
C VAL A 84 -2.94 6.40 7.73
N PHE A 85 -3.59 6.22 6.57
CA PHE A 85 -3.89 7.34 5.67
C PHE A 85 -4.97 8.28 6.23
N ARG A 86 -6.01 7.73 6.87
CA ARG A 86 -7.04 8.55 7.52
C ARG A 86 -6.50 9.41 8.66
N SER A 87 -5.39 8.99 9.28
CA SER A 87 -4.74 9.76 10.34
C SER A 87 -3.91 10.93 9.84
N LEU A 88 -3.63 11.00 8.52
CA LEU A 88 -2.86 12.11 7.95
C LEU A 88 -3.67 13.42 8.04
N PRO A 89 -3.02 14.54 8.38
CA PRO A 89 -3.70 15.84 8.40
C PRO A 89 -4.18 16.18 6.99
N LEU A 90 -5.44 16.61 6.89
CA LEU A 90 -5.97 17.12 5.63
C LEU A 90 -5.24 18.42 5.25
N PRO A 91 -4.97 18.66 3.95
CA PRO A 91 -4.36 19.90 3.51
C PRO A 91 -5.19 21.08 4.01
N GLN A 92 -4.57 21.96 4.79
CA GLN A 92 -5.14 23.27 5.09
C GLN A 92 -5.20 24.01 3.77
N THR A 93 -6.41 24.26 3.25
CA THR A 93 -6.56 25.09 2.06
C THR A 93 -6.19 26.52 2.45
N GLU A 94 -4.97 26.95 2.15
CA GLU A 94 -4.66 28.38 2.20
C GLU A 94 -5.54 29.07 1.14
N PRO A 95 -6.32 30.11 1.51
CA PRO A 95 -7.06 30.87 0.52
C PRO A 95 -6.07 31.43 -0.49
N ALA A 96 -6.38 31.26 -1.77
CA ALA A 96 -5.54 31.69 -2.88
C ALA A 96 -5.02 33.12 -2.61
N ARG A 97 -3.70 33.28 -2.48
CA ARG A 97 -3.08 34.60 -2.40
C ARG A 97 -3.50 35.35 -3.65
N SER A 98 -4.37 36.34 -3.47
CA SER A 98 -4.74 37.31 -4.51
C SER A 98 -3.45 37.82 -5.14
N ALA A 99 -3.28 37.57 -6.43
CA ALA A 99 -2.18 38.10 -7.21
C ALA A 99 -2.25 39.62 -7.14
N ALA A 100 -1.42 40.20 -6.28
CA ALA A 100 -1.19 41.64 -6.27
C ALA A 100 -0.49 42.00 -7.59
N THR A 101 -1.25 42.68 -8.43
CA THR A 101 -0.84 43.43 -9.60
C THR A 101 0.39 44.30 -9.31
N ALA A 102 1.39 44.22 -10.20
CA ALA A 102 2.35 45.29 -10.48
C ALA A 102 2.62 45.29 -11.98
#